data_AF-A0A5N5WIU4-F1
#
_entry.id   AF-A0A5N5WIU4-F1
#
_cell.length_a   1.000
_cell.length_b   1.000
_cell.length_c   1.000
_cell.angle_alpha   90.00
_cell.angle_beta   90.00
_cell.angle_gamma   90.00
#
_symmetry.space_group_name_H-M   'P 1'
#
loop_
_entity.id
_entity.type
_entity.pdbx_description
1 polymer ?
#
loop_
_entity_poly.entity_id
_entity_poly.type
_entity_poly.pdbx_seq_one_letter_code
_entity_poly.pdbx_strand_id
1 'polypeptide(L)'
;MAINPAKAQEATATPVELSPVDSIHLPDLFVSFLSQEPDPHSSLEAVRREGEEWFAKLFNLTDAERIKHLRLDYPYSASIWAQSASEADFRTVADWDSWAMFDDDSSNRDRDYAVKEAKVVMDIMEGIHDHKKDAEEPATISALRYMLRDVWERIVKGSTPATHQRIKSAVGYYCQGAISLAKLQPGEAENDLQQLIKLRRRSIGAAPRLPLAEFALKIRLPDKFFQSQVAQRLQDSVCDLVFL
;
A
#
# COMPACT_ATOMS: atom_id res chain seq x y z
N MET A 1 47.40 -32.94 2.88
CA MET A 1 46.03 -33.09 3.41
C MET A 1 45.20 -31.93 2.88
N ALA A 2 44.66 -32.09 1.68
CA ALA A 2 43.91 -31.05 0.96
C ALA A 2 42.42 -31.41 1.07
N ILE A 3 41.62 -30.45 1.54
CA ILE A 3 40.19 -30.59 1.75
C ILE A 3 39.50 -30.43 0.40
N ASN A 4 38.78 -31.49 0.00
CA ASN A 4 38.01 -31.59 -1.24
C ASN A 4 36.70 -30.78 -1.09
N PRO A 5 36.42 -29.75 -1.92
CA PRO A 5 35.18 -29.00 -1.82
C PRO A 5 34.06 -29.81 -2.50
N ALA A 6 33.12 -30.29 -1.68
CA ALA A 6 31.88 -30.89 -2.16
C ALA A 6 31.09 -29.85 -2.97
N LYS A 7 30.83 -30.18 -4.23
CA LYS A 7 29.97 -29.42 -5.14
C LYS A 7 28.59 -29.27 -4.52
N ALA A 8 28.18 -28.02 -4.27
CA ALA A 8 26.77 -27.69 -4.15
C ALA A 8 26.12 -27.97 -5.52
N GLN A 9 25.30 -29.01 -5.59
CA GLN A 9 24.39 -29.20 -6.72
C GLN A 9 23.29 -28.15 -6.59
N GLU A 10 23.39 -27.09 -7.39
CA GLU A 10 22.23 -26.29 -7.75
C GLU A 10 21.22 -27.24 -8.42
N ALA A 11 20.13 -27.52 -7.72
CA ALA A 11 18.96 -28.13 -8.32
C ALA A 11 18.40 -27.12 -9.33
N THR A 12 18.82 -27.24 -10.58
CA THR A 12 18.22 -26.57 -11.72
C THR A 12 16.83 -27.14 -11.89
N ALA A 13 15.84 -26.50 -11.27
CA ALA A 13 14.44 -26.81 -11.53
C ALA A 13 14.19 -26.62 -13.03
N THR A 14 13.91 -27.72 -13.73
CA THR A 14 13.53 -27.66 -15.14
C THR A 14 12.19 -26.92 -15.22
N PRO A 15 12.06 -25.86 -16.04
CA PRO A 15 10.78 -25.16 -16.18
C PRO A 15 9.70 -26.16 -16.58
N VAL A 16 8.65 -26.26 -15.78
CA VAL A 16 7.48 -27.09 -16.12
C VAL A 16 6.78 -26.37 -17.27
N GLU A 17 6.83 -26.97 -18.45
CA GLU A 17 6.13 -26.48 -19.63
C GLU A 17 4.63 -26.75 -19.41
N LEU A 18 3.93 -25.75 -18.86
CA LEU A 18 2.48 -25.81 -18.67
C LEU A 18 1.81 -25.76 -20.06
N SER A 19 0.95 -26.73 -20.33
CA SER A 19 0.10 -26.69 -21.52
C SER A 19 -0.75 -25.40 -21.46
N PRO A 20 -0.96 -24.70 -22.59
CA PRO A 20 -1.81 -23.53 -22.60
C PRO A 20 -3.20 -23.92 -22.08
N VAL A 21 -3.60 -23.31 -20.97
CA VAL A 21 -4.93 -23.49 -20.39
C VAL A 21 -5.86 -22.51 -21.08
N ASP A 22 -6.87 -23.00 -21.80
CA ASP A 22 -7.80 -22.14 -22.55
C ASP A 22 -8.63 -21.22 -21.64
N SER A 23 -8.85 -21.62 -20.38
CA SER A 23 -9.51 -20.80 -19.36
C SER A 23 -9.23 -21.29 -17.93
N ILE A 24 -9.11 -20.34 -16.99
CA ILE A 24 -9.03 -20.62 -15.55
C ILE A 24 -10.37 -20.25 -14.92
N HIS A 25 -11.01 -21.21 -14.27
CA HIS A 25 -12.22 -20.97 -13.49
C HIS A 25 -11.85 -20.73 -12.02
N LEU A 26 -12.07 -19.52 -11.54
CA LEU A 26 -11.93 -19.21 -10.12
C LEU A 26 -13.18 -19.75 -9.39
N PRO A 27 -13.01 -20.54 -8.31
CA PRO A 27 -14.14 -20.90 -7.45
C PRO A 27 -14.68 -19.67 -6.74
N ASP A 28 -15.86 -19.78 -6.13
CA ASP A 28 -16.34 -18.73 -5.23
C ASP A 28 -15.38 -18.58 -4.04
N LEU A 29 -14.70 -17.43 -3.97
CA LEU A 29 -13.72 -17.12 -2.91
C LEU A 29 -14.40 -16.45 -1.70
N PHE A 30 -15.66 -16.01 -1.82
CA PHE A 30 -16.37 -15.26 -0.78
C PHE A 30 -17.23 -16.18 0.08
N VAL A 31 -16.56 -17.12 0.76
CA VAL A 31 -17.18 -18.11 1.65
C VAL A 31 -16.88 -17.84 3.12
N SER A 32 -17.65 -18.44 4.04
CA SER A 32 -17.43 -18.33 5.49
C SER A 32 -17.45 -16.86 5.95
N PHE A 33 -16.45 -16.39 6.69
CA PHE A 33 -16.39 -15.01 7.17
C PHE A 33 -16.25 -13.96 6.05
N LEU A 34 -15.87 -14.38 4.83
CA LEU A 34 -15.80 -13.51 3.65
C LEU A 34 -17.12 -13.45 2.87
N SER A 35 -18.15 -14.23 3.26
CA SER A 35 -19.45 -14.22 2.57
C SER A 35 -20.37 -13.08 3.01
N GLN A 36 -19.92 -12.24 3.94
CA GLN A 36 -20.72 -11.13 4.43
C GLN A 36 -20.73 -10.03 3.38
N GLU A 37 -21.93 -9.54 3.06
CA GLU A 37 -22.04 -8.35 2.22
C GLU A 37 -21.39 -7.16 2.95
N PRO A 38 -20.49 -6.42 2.28
CA PRO A 38 -19.82 -5.29 2.89
C PRO A 38 -20.83 -4.16 3.15
N ASP A 39 -20.77 -3.57 4.34
CA ASP A 39 -21.55 -2.38 4.72
C ASP A 39 -20.68 -1.12 4.59
N PRO A 40 -20.85 -0.31 3.54
CA PRO A 40 -20.01 0.87 3.30
C PRO A 40 -20.36 2.01 4.25
N HIS A 41 -19.36 2.83 4.58
CA HIS A 41 -19.54 4.09 5.31
C HIS A 41 -20.68 4.96 4.73
N SER A 42 -21.53 5.50 5.61
CA SER A 42 -22.75 6.25 5.22
C SER A 42 -22.50 7.49 4.36
N SER A 43 -21.37 8.17 4.57
CA SER A 43 -20.92 9.31 3.75
C SER A 43 -20.15 8.94 2.47
N LEU A 44 -20.15 7.68 2.01
CA LEU A 44 -19.40 7.22 0.82
C LEU A 44 -19.60 8.13 -0.40
N GLU A 45 -20.84 8.42 -0.78
CA GLU A 45 -21.11 9.23 -1.98
C GLU A 45 -20.57 10.67 -1.88
N ALA A 46 -20.66 11.26 -0.68
CA ALA A 46 -20.14 12.60 -0.44
C ALA A 46 -18.60 12.63 -0.55
N VAL A 47 -17.94 11.68 0.12
CA VAL A 47 -16.47 11.53 0.10
C VAL A 47 -15.96 11.17 -1.28
N ARG A 48 -16.67 10.32 -2.03
CA ARG A 48 -16.32 9.96 -3.41
C ARG A 48 -16.30 11.20 -4.30
N ARG A 49 -17.36 12.01 -4.27
CA ARG A 49 -17.44 13.24 -5.07
C ARG A 49 -16.34 14.23 -4.72
N GLU A 50 -16.18 14.52 -3.42
CA GLU A 50 -15.22 15.54 -2.98
C GLU A 50 -13.76 15.08 -3.17
N GLY A 51 -13.48 13.80 -2.95
CA GLY A 51 -12.20 13.14 -3.23
C GLY A 51 -11.80 13.23 -4.68
N GLU A 52 -12.74 12.87 -5.56
CA GLU A 52 -12.52 12.87 -6.99
C GLU A 52 -12.36 14.29 -7.55
N GLU A 53 -13.19 15.26 -7.15
CA GLU A 53 -13.06 16.66 -7.56
C GLU A 53 -11.69 17.23 -7.16
N TRP A 54 -11.23 16.93 -5.94
CA TRP A 54 -9.92 17.34 -5.46
C TRP A 54 -8.79 16.68 -6.26
N PHE A 55 -8.88 15.37 -6.49
CA PHE A 55 -7.88 14.61 -7.23
C PHE A 55 -7.76 15.09 -8.68
N ALA A 56 -8.89 15.23 -9.38
CA ALA A 56 -8.94 15.69 -10.77
C ALA A 56 -8.31 17.08 -10.93
N LYS A 57 -8.59 17.99 -9.98
CA LYS A 57 -7.99 19.33 -9.97
C LYS A 57 -6.49 19.30 -9.68
N LEU A 58 -6.06 18.50 -8.70
CA LEU A 58 -4.66 18.44 -8.27
C LEU A 58 -3.75 17.87 -9.37
N PHE A 59 -4.23 16.84 -10.08
CA PHE A 59 -3.49 16.19 -11.16
C PHE A 59 -3.78 16.78 -12.55
N ASN A 60 -4.66 17.78 -12.64
CA ASN A 60 -5.12 18.36 -13.90
C ASN A 60 -5.56 17.28 -14.91
N LEU A 61 -6.37 16.33 -14.44
CA LEU A 61 -6.81 15.20 -15.24
C LEU A 61 -7.74 15.63 -16.37
N THR A 62 -7.59 14.97 -17.52
CA THR A 62 -8.60 14.98 -18.57
C THR A 62 -9.84 14.19 -18.15
N ASP A 63 -10.97 14.41 -18.82
CA ASP A 63 -12.20 13.64 -18.57
C ASP A 63 -11.99 12.12 -18.74
N ALA A 64 -11.15 11.70 -19.68
CA ALA A 64 -10.85 10.29 -19.91
C ALA A 64 -10.04 9.67 -18.75
N GLU A 65 -9.03 10.37 -18.23
CA GLU A 65 -8.24 9.94 -17.09
C GLU A 65 -9.08 9.90 -15.81
N ARG A 66 -9.96 10.90 -15.64
CA ARG A 66 -10.94 10.95 -14.56
C ARG A 66 -11.87 9.74 -14.56
N ILE A 67 -12.41 9.35 -15.72
CA ILE A 67 -13.25 8.15 -15.86
C ILE A 67 -12.47 6.88 -15.51
N LYS A 68 -11.20 6.78 -15.95
CA LYS A 68 -10.35 5.63 -15.59
C LYS A 68 -10.13 5.55 -14.08
N HIS A 69 -9.85 6.68 -13.43
CA HIS A 69 -9.66 6.76 -11.98
C HIS A 69 -10.92 6.36 -11.21
N LEU A 70 -12.09 6.87 -11.63
CA LEU A 70 -13.38 6.55 -11.01
C LEU A 70 -13.70 5.05 -10.97
N ARG A 71 -13.21 4.27 -11.95
CA ARG A 71 -13.42 2.81 -11.99
C ARG A 71 -12.65 2.05 -10.92
N LEU A 72 -11.63 2.65 -10.31
CA LEU A 72 -10.83 2.03 -9.25
C LEU A 72 -11.53 2.10 -7.88
N ASP A 73 -12.41 3.09 -7.70
CA ASP A 73 -13.26 3.33 -6.53
C ASP A 73 -12.58 3.09 -5.17
N TYR A 74 -11.41 3.69 -4.98
CA TYR A 74 -10.68 3.64 -3.70
C TYR A 74 -11.48 4.13 -2.49
N PRO A 75 -12.37 5.14 -2.61
CA PRO A 75 -13.27 5.49 -1.53
C PRO A 75 -14.18 4.34 -1.08
N TYR A 76 -14.65 3.49 -2.00
CA TYR A 76 -15.43 2.31 -1.64
C TYR A 76 -14.60 1.31 -0.82
N SER A 77 -13.37 1.00 -1.27
CA SER A 77 -12.43 0.17 -0.50
C SER A 77 -12.23 0.69 0.93
N ALA A 78 -11.96 2.00 1.07
CA ALA A 78 -11.82 2.65 2.36
C ALA A 78 -13.10 2.59 3.22
N SER A 79 -14.27 2.70 2.59
CA SER A 79 -15.55 2.76 3.28
C SER A 79 -15.90 1.48 4.04
N ILE A 80 -15.38 0.33 3.60
CA ILE A 80 -15.66 -0.96 4.22
C ILE A 80 -14.91 -1.10 5.55
N TRP A 81 -13.63 -0.73 5.59
CA TRP A 81 -12.83 -0.87 6.82
C TRP A 81 -12.91 0.36 7.72
N ALA A 82 -13.30 1.53 7.19
CA ALA A 82 -13.50 2.75 7.96
C ALA A 82 -14.98 3.04 8.27
N GLN A 83 -15.86 2.03 8.22
CA GLN A 83 -17.33 2.16 8.29
C GLN A 83 -17.88 3.08 9.41
N SER A 84 -17.23 3.12 10.57
CA SER A 84 -17.66 3.89 11.74
C SER A 84 -16.77 5.09 12.06
N ALA A 85 -15.88 5.47 11.13
CA ALA A 85 -15.05 6.67 11.26
C ALA A 85 -15.92 7.94 11.21
N SER A 86 -15.36 9.08 11.60
CA SER A 86 -15.99 10.35 11.24
C SER A 86 -15.87 10.58 9.73
N GLU A 87 -16.78 11.34 9.12
CA GLU A 87 -16.69 11.66 7.69
C GLU A 87 -15.33 12.27 7.30
N ALA A 88 -14.77 13.12 8.16
CA ALA A 88 -13.46 13.75 7.93
C ALA A 88 -12.30 12.73 8.00
N ASP A 89 -12.35 11.80 8.95
CA ASP A 89 -11.33 10.75 9.06
C ASP A 89 -11.45 9.74 7.92
N PHE A 90 -12.68 9.35 7.56
CA PHE A 90 -12.96 8.51 6.39
C PHE A 90 -12.45 9.16 5.11
N ARG A 91 -12.71 10.46 4.90
CA ARG A 91 -12.17 11.20 3.76
C ARG A 91 -10.64 11.15 3.72
N THR A 92 -9.99 11.32 4.88
CA THR A 92 -8.54 11.28 4.99
C THR A 92 -7.97 9.93 4.56
N VAL A 93 -8.58 8.81 4.98
CA VAL A 93 -8.09 7.48 4.58
C VAL A 93 -8.49 7.07 3.16
N ALA A 94 -9.60 7.60 2.61
CA ALA A 94 -9.93 7.43 1.20
C ALA A 94 -8.93 8.15 0.29
N ASP A 95 -8.50 9.36 0.67
CA ASP A 95 -7.44 10.08 -0.02
C ASP A 95 -6.09 9.36 0.13
N TRP A 96 -5.79 8.76 1.29
CA TRP A 96 -4.62 7.90 1.46
C TRP A 96 -4.62 6.72 0.47
N ASP A 97 -5.72 5.96 0.40
CA ASP A 97 -5.83 4.81 -0.50
C ASP A 97 -5.68 5.24 -1.97
N SER A 98 -6.22 6.41 -2.33
CA SER A 98 -6.04 6.99 -3.65
C SER A 98 -4.56 7.35 -3.90
N TRP A 99 -3.88 8.01 -2.96
CA TRP A 99 -2.46 8.34 -3.07
C TRP A 99 -1.59 7.09 -3.24
N ALA A 100 -1.76 6.09 -2.37
CA ALA A 100 -0.91 4.90 -2.32
C ALA A 100 -0.93 4.12 -3.65
N MET A 101 -2.06 4.13 -4.34
CA MET A 101 -2.22 3.41 -5.60
C MET A 101 -1.58 4.13 -6.78
N PHE A 102 -1.60 5.47 -6.81
CA PHE A 102 -0.83 6.22 -7.81
C PHE A 102 0.66 6.19 -7.53
N ASP A 103 1.06 6.19 -6.25
CA ASP A 103 2.45 6.00 -5.86
C ASP A 103 2.95 4.64 -6.37
N ASP A 104 2.20 3.55 -6.14
CA ASP A 104 2.53 2.20 -6.61
C ASP A 104 2.74 2.13 -8.14
N ASP A 105 1.78 2.66 -8.92
CA ASP A 105 1.89 2.72 -10.40
C ASP A 105 3.12 3.53 -10.84
N SER A 106 3.44 4.61 -10.12
CA SER A 106 4.63 5.42 -10.39
C SER A 106 5.93 4.74 -9.91
N SER A 107 5.89 3.92 -8.86
CA SER A 107 7.04 3.29 -8.24
C SER A 107 7.52 2.02 -8.97
N ASN A 108 6.66 1.44 -9.83
CA ASN A 108 7.03 0.42 -10.82
C ASN A 108 8.03 0.92 -11.89
N ARG A 109 8.54 2.14 -11.74
CA ARG A 109 9.71 2.67 -12.45
C ARG A 109 11.01 2.00 -11.98
N ASP A 110 12.09 2.34 -12.67
CA ASP A 110 13.43 1.86 -12.38
C ASP A 110 13.85 2.08 -10.90
N ARG A 111 14.77 1.22 -10.43
CA ARG A 111 15.31 1.15 -9.07
C ARG A 111 15.66 2.51 -8.47
N ASP A 112 16.32 3.38 -9.24
CA ASP A 112 16.79 4.68 -8.74
C ASP A 112 15.61 5.60 -8.36
N TYR A 113 14.51 5.51 -9.10
CA TYR A 113 13.27 6.20 -8.78
C TYR A 113 12.69 5.71 -7.45
N ALA A 114 12.54 4.39 -7.29
CA ALA A 114 11.97 3.81 -6.07
C ALA A 114 12.77 4.19 -4.82
N VAL A 115 14.11 4.22 -4.91
CA VAL A 115 14.98 4.66 -3.80
C VAL A 115 14.80 6.16 -3.50
N LYS A 116 14.75 6.99 -4.54
CA LYS A 116 14.54 8.44 -4.39
C LYS A 116 13.18 8.73 -3.76
N GLU A 117 12.11 8.14 -4.27
CA GLU A 117 10.75 8.43 -3.82
C GLU A 117 10.50 7.90 -2.40
N ALA A 118 10.98 6.68 -2.09
CA ALA A 118 10.94 6.16 -0.72
C ALA A 118 11.57 7.12 0.29
N LYS A 119 12.69 7.76 -0.06
CA LYS A 119 13.31 8.77 0.80
C LYS A 119 12.41 10.00 0.96
N VAL A 120 11.85 10.52 -0.13
CA VAL A 120 10.99 11.71 -0.09
C VAL A 120 9.72 11.45 0.71
N VAL A 121 9.07 10.30 0.53
CA VAL A 121 7.91 9.87 1.32
C VAL A 121 8.25 9.89 2.82
N MET A 122 9.37 9.30 3.22
CA MET A 122 9.78 9.31 4.62
C MET A 122 10.15 10.72 5.12
N ASP A 123 10.82 11.53 4.32
CA ASP A 123 11.16 12.91 4.68
C ASP A 123 9.88 13.78 4.86
N ILE A 124 8.84 13.56 4.05
CA ILE A 124 7.53 14.22 4.19
C ILE A 124 6.90 13.82 5.52
N MET A 125 6.89 12.52 5.83
CA MET A 125 6.30 12.02 7.07
C MET A 125 7.06 12.46 8.33
N GLU A 126 8.37 12.67 8.23
CA GLU A 126 9.20 13.24 9.30
C GLU A 126 9.13 14.77 9.38
N GLY A 127 8.48 15.44 8.42
CA GLY A 127 8.34 16.90 8.40
C GLY A 127 9.65 17.63 8.06
N ILE A 128 10.59 16.95 7.39
CA ILE A 128 11.90 17.50 7.01
C ILE A 128 12.07 17.69 5.49
N HIS A 129 11.07 17.29 4.69
CA HIS A 129 11.08 17.49 3.25
C HIS A 129 10.93 18.98 2.89
N ASP A 130 11.82 19.47 2.03
CA ASP A 130 11.71 20.82 1.46
C ASP A 130 10.83 20.77 0.21
N HIS A 131 9.55 21.11 0.38
CA HIS A 131 8.55 21.10 -0.69
C HIS A 131 8.87 22.04 -1.86
N LYS A 132 9.82 23.00 -1.71
CA LYS A 132 10.26 23.84 -2.84
C LYS A 132 10.98 23.03 -3.91
N LYS A 133 11.61 21.91 -3.52
CA LYS A 133 12.28 20.99 -4.44
C LYS A 133 11.31 20.28 -5.38
N ASP A 134 10.03 20.18 -4.99
CA ASP A 134 9.01 19.54 -5.82
C ASP A 134 8.66 20.37 -7.07
N ALA A 135 9.05 21.65 -7.14
CA ALA A 135 8.83 22.50 -8.31
C ALA A 135 9.68 22.10 -9.53
N GLU A 136 10.75 21.32 -9.32
CA GLU A 136 11.63 20.82 -10.38
C GLU A 136 11.20 19.45 -10.92
N GLU A 137 10.22 18.81 -10.27
CA GLU A 137 9.73 17.49 -10.65
C GLU A 137 8.59 17.59 -11.68
N PRO A 138 8.31 16.50 -12.42
CA PRO A 138 7.08 16.37 -13.19
C PRO A 138 5.84 16.69 -12.34
N ALA A 139 4.88 17.40 -12.92
CA ALA A 139 3.68 17.88 -12.22
C ALA A 139 2.92 16.76 -11.47
N THR A 140 2.90 15.54 -12.02
CA THR A 140 2.28 14.37 -11.37
C THR A 140 2.99 13.93 -10.09
N ILE A 141 4.33 14.01 -10.05
CA ILE A 141 5.12 13.70 -8.85
C ILE A 141 4.91 14.81 -7.80
N SER A 142 4.98 16.07 -8.22
CA SER A 142 4.75 17.20 -7.31
C SER A 142 3.34 17.14 -6.69
N ALA A 143 2.33 16.75 -7.48
CA ALA A 143 0.97 16.50 -7.02
C ALA A 143 0.89 15.34 -6.01
N LEU A 144 1.55 14.20 -6.27
CA LEU A 144 1.58 13.06 -5.33
C LEU A 144 2.22 13.43 -3.98
N ARG A 145 3.34 14.14 -4.00
CA ARG A 145 4.03 14.58 -2.79
C ARG A 145 3.22 15.61 -2.01
N TYR A 146 2.52 16.51 -2.72
CA TYR A 146 1.55 17.41 -2.11
C TYR A 146 0.42 16.64 -1.43
N MET A 147 -0.17 15.66 -2.13
CA MET A 147 -1.26 14.83 -1.64
C MET A 147 -0.87 14.07 -0.38
N LEU A 148 0.29 13.42 -0.37
CA LEU A 148 0.81 12.73 0.83
C LEU A 148 0.97 13.69 2.01
N ARG A 149 1.55 14.87 1.78
CA ARG A 149 1.74 15.86 2.85
C ARG A 149 0.41 16.32 3.43
N ASP A 150 -0.57 16.65 2.58
CA ASP A 150 -1.91 17.07 3.03
C ASP A 150 -2.61 15.98 3.87
N VAL A 151 -2.60 14.73 3.36
CA VAL A 151 -3.14 13.57 4.09
C VAL A 151 -2.42 13.37 5.42
N TRP A 152 -1.08 13.45 5.42
CA TRP A 152 -0.29 13.27 6.63
C TRP A 152 -0.55 14.36 7.67
N GLU A 153 -0.69 15.62 7.26
CA GLU A 153 -1.06 16.72 8.15
C GLU A 153 -2.43 16.50 8.81
N ARG A 154 -3.41 15.98 8.05
CA ARG A 154 -4.73 15.59 8.59
C ARG A 154 -4.62 14.47 9.61
N ILE A 155 -3.83 13.43 9.33
CA ILE A 155 -3.56 12.32 10.26
C ILE A 155 -2.90 12.83 11.54
N VAL A 156 -1.87 13.67 11.41
CA VAL A 156 -1.11 14.22 12.55
C VAL A 156 -2.00 15.05 13.48
N LYS A 157 -2.92 15.82 12.89
CA LYS A 157 -3.89 16.62 13.66
C LYS A 157 -4.91 15.76 14.41
N GLY A 158 -5.26 14.59 13.86
CA GLY A 158 -6.34 13.73 14.35
C GLY A 158 -5.91 12.47 15.10
N SER A 159 -4.61 12.26 15.35
CA SER A 159 -4.09 11.09 16.06
C SER A 159 -3.00 11.43 17.09
N THR A 160 -2.41 10.39 17.69
CA THR A 160 -1.41 10.53 18.74
C THR A 160 0.00 10.30 18.20
N PRO A 161 1.06 10.81 18.87
CA PRO A 161 2.44 10.52 18.48
C PRO A 161 2.76 9.02 18.34
N ALA A 162 2.16 8.17 19.18
CA ALA A 162 2.32 6.72 19.08
C ALA A 162 1.74 6.18 17.76
N THR A 163 0.55 6.66 17.36
CA THR A 163 -0.07 6.33 16.06
C THR A 163 0.79 6.84 14.91
N HIS A 164 1.38 8.03 15.01
CA HIS A 164 2.28 8.55 13.97
C HIS A 164 3.48 7.61 13.76
N GLN A 165 4.12 7.16 14.85
CA GLN A 165 5.22 6.19 14.76
C GLN A 165 4.76 4.84 14.18
N ARG A 166 3.53 4.42 14.54
CA ARG A 166 2.72 3.36 13.92
C ARG A 166 2.81 3.38 12.40
N ILE A 167 2.23 4.45 11.86
CA ILE A 167 2.05 4.66 10.42
C ILE A 167 3.40 4.83 9.73
N LYS A 168 4.31 5.64 10.28
CA LYS A 168 5.67 5.81 9.72
C LYS A 168 6.45 4.51 9.63
N SER A 169 6.36 3.65 10.65
CA SER A 169 7.02 2.34 10.62
C SER A 169 6.45 1.45 9.53
N ALA A 170 5.12 1.42 9.37
CA ALA A 170 4.45 0.63 8.34
C ALA A 170 4.72 1.15 6.92
N VAL A 171 4.79 2.47 6.73
CA VAL A 171 5.13 3.09 5.45
C VAL A 171 6.60 2.85 5.11
N GLY A 172 7.51 2.99 6.08
CA GLY A 172 8.92 2.65 5.88
C GLY A 172 9.11 1.17 5.51
N TYR A 173 8.32 0.27 6.09
CA TYR A 173 8.29 -1.15 5.72
C TYR A 173 7.80 -1.34 4.27
N TYR A 174 6.75 -0.62 3.86
CA TYR A 174 6.26 -0.60 2.49
C TYR A 174 7.32 -0.11 1.48
N CYS A 175 7.93 1.05 1.75
CA CYS A 175 8.96 1.64 0.91
C CYS A 175 10.15 0.68 0.69
N GLN A 176 10.58 -0.04 1.74
CA GLN A 176 11.62 -1.07 1.61
C GLN A 176 11.19 -2.23 0.70
N GLY A 177 9.92 -2.59 0.72
CA GLY A 177 9.33 -3.58 -0.19
C GLY A 177 9.30 -3.11 -1.62
N ALA A 178 8.84 -1.89 -1.89
CA ALA A 178 8.85 -1.27 -3.22
C ALA A 178 10.27 -1.21 -3.81
N ILE A 179 11.26 -0.75 -3.04
CA ILE A 179 12.68 -0.76 -3.45
C ILE A 179 13.15 -2.18 -3.78
N SER A 180 12.75 -3.16 -2.98
CA SER A 180 13.15 -4.55 -3.22
C SER A 180 12.50 -5.12 -4.47
N LEU A 181 11.25 -4.76 -4.74
CA LEU A 181 10.55 -5.16 -5.96
C LEU A 181 11.22 -4.57 -7.21
N ALA A 182 11.54 -3.27 -7.18
CA ALA A 182 12.25 -2.58 -8.26
C ALA A 182 13.68 -3.10 -8.51
N LYS A 183 14.24 -3.91 -7.60
CA LYS A 183 15.57 -4.52 -7.77
C LYS A 183 15.53 -5.85 -8.50
N LEU A 184 14.39 -6.54 -8.49
CA LEU A 184 14.27 -7.89 -9.00
C LEU A 184 14.27 -7.92 -10.52
N GLN A 185 14.91 -8.94 -11.07
CA GLN A 185 14.74 -9.28 -12.48
C GLN A 185 13.39 -9.96 -12.72
N PRO A 186 12.81 -9.85 -13.93
CA PRO A 186 11.64 -10.63 -14.30
C PRO A 186 11.83 -12.13 -14.02
N GLY A 187 10.88 -12.75 -13.32
CA GLY A 187 10.92 -14.16 -12.94
C GLY A 187 11.81 -14.51 -11.73
N GLU A 188 12.54 -13.56 -11.15
CA GLU A 188 13.46 -13.83 -10.03
C GLU A 188 12.71 -14.25 -8.75
N ALA A 189 11.62 -13.56 -8.41
CA ALA A 189 10.82 -13.87 -7.22
C ALA A 189 9.94 -15.12 -7.36
N GLU A 190 9.67 -15.58 -8.58
CA GLU A 190 8.75 -16.69 -8.85
C GLU A 190 9.37 -18.07 -8.52
N ASN A 191 10.69 -18.13 -8.31
CA ASN A 191 11.41 -19.37 -8.04
C ASN A 191 11.37 -19.82 -6.57
N ASP A 192 10.90 -18.97 -5.64
CA ASP A 192 10.75 -19.31 -4.22
C ASP A 192 9.48 -18.67 -3.64
N LEU A 193 8.45 -19.48 -3.43
CA LEU A 193 7.15 -19.05 -2.89
C LEU A 193 7.28 -18.35 -1.53
N GLN A 194 8.18 -18.81 -0.66
CA GLN A 194 8.35 -18.20 0.67
C GLN A 194 9.01 -16.82 0.56
N GLN A 195 9.94 -16.65 -0.38
CA GLN A 195 10.51 -15.34 -0.68
C GLN A 195 9.48 -14.42 -1.33
N LEU A 196 8.66 -14.94 -2.25
CA LEU A 196 7.57 -14.18 -2.88
C LEU A 196 6.57 -13.67 -1.85
N ILE A 197 6.07 -14.52 -0.95
CA ILE A 197 5.12 -14.12 0.10
C ILE A 197 5.74 -13.03 0.98
N LYS A 198 6.98 -13.23 1.46
CA LYS A 198 7.69 -12.23 2.29
C LYS A 198 7.89 -10.90 1.54
N LEU A 199 8.20 -10.94 0.25
CA LEU A 199 8.32 -9.76 -0.59
C LEU A 199 6.97 -9.05 -0.74
N ARG A 200 5.89 -9.79 -0.99
CA ARG A 200 4.57 -9.19 -1.23
C ARG A 200 3.96 -8.61 0.04
N ARG A 201 4.15 -9.22 1.21
CA ARG A 201 3.75 -8.63 2.51
C ARG A 201 4.26 -7.19 2.72
N ARG A 202 5.45 -6.88 2.18
CA ARG A 202 6.06 -5.54 2.25
C ARG A 202 5.81 -4.67 1.01
N SER A 203 5.26 -5.17 -0.09
CA SER A 203 5.08 -4.37 -1.32
C SER A 203 3.64 -4.15 -1.75
N ILE A 204 2.66 -4.84 -1.18
CA ILE A 204 1.24 -4.69 -1.56
C ILE A 204 0.52 -3.49 -0.92
N GLY A 205 1.21 -2.68 -0.10
CA GLY A 205 0.60 -1.53 0.57
C GLY A 205 -0.44 -1.84 1.66
N ALA A 206 -0.66 -3.12 2.01
CA ALA A 206 -1.65 -3.51 3.02
C ALA A 206 -1.22 -3.17 4.46
N ALA A 207 0.07 -3.29 4.79
CA ALA A 207 0.57 -3.06 6.15
C ALA A 207 0.29 -1.63 6.67
N PRO A 208 0.47 -0.54 5.90
CA PRO A 208 0.06 0.81 6.29
C PRO A 208 -1.42 0.97 6.67
N ARG A 209 -2.34 0.15 6.13
CA ARG A 209 -3.78 0.27 6.42
C ARG A 209 -4.13 -0.06 7.87
N LEU A 210 -3.36 -0.93 8.53
CA LEU A 210 -3.63 -1.32 9.92
C LEU A 210 -3.50 -0.15 10.91
N PRO A 211 -2.38 0.59 10.97
CA PRO A 211 -2.31 1.78 11.83
C PRO A 211 -3.14 2.97 11.31
N LEU A 212 -3.54 3.00 10.03
CA LEU A 212 -4.53 3.96 9.54
C LEU A 212 -5.93 3.67 10.08
N ALA A 213 -6.30 2.40 10.25
CA ALA A 213 -7.52 2.01 10.95
C ALA A 213 -7.49 2.45 12.43
N GLU A 214 -6.32 2.41 13.08
CA GLU A 214 -6.15 2.99 14.44
C GLU A 214 -6.52 4.48 14.46
N PHE A 215 -6.06 5.24 13.47
CA PHE A 215 -6.40 6.66 13.29
C PHE A 215 -7.89 6.88 12.96
N ALA A 216 -8.44 6.18 11.96
CA ALA A 216 -9.78 6.46 11.44
C ALA A 216 -10.88 6.05 12.43
N LEU A 217 -10.72 4.88 13.04
CA LEU A 217 -11.70 4.31 13.97
C LEU A 217 -11.47 4.74 15.43
N LYS A 218 -10.47 5.60 15.69
CA LYS A 218 -10.06 6.07 17.02
C LYS A 218 -9.79 4.92 18.01
N ILE A 219 -9.27 3.81 17.49
CA ILE A 219 -8.89 2.65 18.30
C ILE A 219 -7.65 3.02 19.10
N ARG A 220 -7.59 2.59 20.37
CA ARG A 220 -6.42 2.78 21.24
C ARG A 220 -5.96 1.45 21.75
N LEU A 221 -4.89 0.93 21.16
CA LEU A 221 -4.28 -0.33 21.55
C LEU A 221 -2.95 -0.07 22.27
N PRO A 222 -2.63 -0.78 23.37
CA PRO A 222 -1.36 -0.62 24.07
C PRO A 222 -0.16 -0.97 23.19
N ASP A 223 0.97 -0.29 23.36
CA ASP A 223 2.20 -0.59 22.60
C ASP A 223 2.66 -2.04 22.75
N LYS A 224 2.49 -2.61 23.94
CA LYS A 224 2.79 -4.03 24.20
C LYS A 224 2.01 -5.00 23.31
N PHE A 225 0.83 -4.62 22.83
CA PHE A 225 0.06 -5.44 21.89
C PHE A 225 0.77 -5.50 20.54
N PHE A 226 1.13 -4.36 19.97
CA PHE A 226 1.80 -4.30 18.67
C PHE A 226 3.22 -4.89 18.70
N GLN A 227 3.88 -4.85 19.86
CA GLN A 227 5.16 -5.53 20.07
C GLN A 227 5.02 -7.06 20.25
N SER A 228 3.80 -7.56 20.45
CA SER A 228 3.56 -8.99 20.63
C SER A 228 3.67 -9.76 19.31
N GLN A 229 4.11 -11.02 19.41
CA GLN A 229 4.14 -11.93 18.27
C GLN A 229 2.73 -12.18 17.68
N VAL A 230 1.68 -12.06 18.50
CA VAL A 230 0.29 -12.21 18.04
C VAL A 230 -0.09 -11.10 17.06
N ALA A 231 0.20 -9.85 17.39
CA ALA A 231 -0.10 -8.73 16.50
C ALA A 231 0.68 -8.81 15.19
N GLN A 232 1.96 -9.20 15.23
CA GLN A 232 2.79 -9.40 14.04
C GLN A 232 2.23 -10.50 13.13
N ARG A 233 1.80 -11.64 13.71
CA ARG A 233 1.19 -12.74 12.93
C ARG A 233 -0.16 -12.36 12.34
N LEU A 234 -0.97 -11.59 13.07
CA LEU A 234 -2.23 -11.06 12.55
C LEU A 234 -1.99 -10.13 11.37
N GLN A 235 -1.03 -9.21 11.48
CA GLN A 235 -0.63 -8.33 10.38
C GLN A 235 -0.17 -9.14 9.16
N ASP A 236 0.71 -10.12 9.35
CA ASP A 236 1.14 -11.02 8.27
C ASP A 236 -0.03 -11.74 7.60
N SER A 237 -0.97 -12.26 8.40
CA SER A 237 -2.15 -12.99 7.89
C SER A 237 -3.09 -12.08 7.09
N VAL A 238 -3.27 -10.82 7.53
CA VAL A 238 -4.05 -9.84 6.78
C VAL A 238 -3.36 -9.50 5.46
N CYS A 239 -2.05 -9.27 5.47
CA CYS A 239 -1.30 -9.03 4.23
C CYS A 239 -1.38 -10.23 3.27
N ASP A 240 -1.28 -11.45 3.79
CA ASP A 240 -1.39 -12.66 2.99
C ASP A 240 -2.79 -12.79 2.37
N LEU A 241 -3.85 -12.53 3.13
CA LEU A 241 -5.22 -12.58 2.63
C LEU A 241 -5.53 -11.52 1.56
N VAL A 242 -4.88 -10.35 1.63
CA VAL A 242 -5.00 -9.31 0.59
C VAL A 242 -4.19 -9.66 -0.66
N PHE A 243 -3.10 -10.40 -0.51
CA PHE A 243 -2.24 -10.80 -1.62
C PHE A 243 -2.79 -12.00 -2.42
N LEU A 244 -3.33 -13.00 -1.71
CA LEU A 244 -3.84 -14.26 -2.28
C LEU A 244 -5.22 -14.10 -2.91
#